data_AF-A0A7S0EA02-F1
#
_entry.id   AF-A0A7S0EA02-F1
#
_cell.length_a   1.000
_cell.length_b   1.000
_cell.length_c   1.000
_cell.angle_alpha   90.00
_cell.angle_beta   90.00
_cell.angle_gamma   90.00
#
_symmetry.space_group_name_H-M   'P 1'
#
loop_
_entity.id
_entity.type
_entity.pdbx_description
1 polymer ?
#
loop_
_entity_poly.entity_id
_entity_poly.type
_entity_poly.pdbx_seq_one_letter_code
_entity_poly.pdbx_strand_id
1 'polypeptide(L)'
;MSLGPPREDLDKDGEVCCVYDVVFHSETLETALNDKEFRGFVLQLAAHQIKEKHGDELSQDFKFPKLANNYKGLAPLPQLMRRKGLSEAEAGAKAKAKPASEGGGWDGGGSRKPMVEEVSEPEVPTTSLAAPTFVVEPTTWGGGAAAAVRG
;
A
#
# COMPACT_ATOMS: atom_id res chain seq x y z
N MET A 1 0.46 -9.66 5.23
CA MET A 1 -0.02 -8.29 5.49
C MET A 1 0.56 -7.35 4.44
N SER A 2 -0.09 -6.22 4.19
CA SER A 2 0.47 -5.14 3.38
C SER A 2 0.46 -3.85 4.19
N LEU A 3 1.48 -3.01 4.01
CA LEU A 3 1.65 -1.74 4.72
C LEU A 3 1.62 -0.60 3.69
N GLY A 4 0.68 0.33 3.87
CA GLY A 4 0.55 1.51 3.03
C GLY A 4 1.62 2.56 3.36
N PRO A 5 1.76 3.59 2.51
CA PRO A 5 2.65 4.71 2.83
C PRO A 5 2.14 5.47 4.09
N PRO A 6 3.04 6.07 4.87
CA PRO A 6 2.66 6.93 5.99
C PRO A 6 1.85 8.14 5.48
N ARG A 7 0.89 8.58 6.29
CA ARG A 7 0.06 9.76 6.01
C ARG A 7 -0.03 10.66 7.22
N GLU A 8 0.03 11.96 6.99
CA GLU A 8 -0.28 12.96 8.02
C GLU A 8 -1.80 13.18 8.11
N ASP A 9 -2.30 13.33 9.33
CA ASP A 9 -3.68 13.65 9.66
C ASP A 9 -3.72 14.49 10.95
N LEU A 10 -4.88 15.04 11.31
CA LEU A 10 -5.07 15.75 12.57
C LEU A 10 -5.80 14.87 13.57
N ASP A 11 -5.37 14.86 14.82
CA ASP A 11 -6.07 14.15 15.90
C ASP A 11 -7.34 14.88 16.38
N LYS A 12 -7.84 14.54 17.58
CA LYS A 12 -9.04 15.21 18.13
C LYS A 12 -8.75 16.58 18.70
N ASP A 13 -7.50 16.83 19.10
CA ASP A 13 -7.03 18.06 19.71
C ASP A 13 -6.48 19.03 18.64
N GLY A 14 -6.40 18.58 17.39
CA GLY A 14 -5.96 19.35 16.23
C GLY A 14 -4.45 19.28 16.01
N GLU A 15 -3.77 18.34 16.67
CA GLU A 15 -2.33 18.12 16.50
C GLU A 15 -2.06 17.17 15.33
N VAL A 16 -0.90 17.35 14.69
CA VAL A 16 -0.48 16.52 13.56
C VAL A 16 -0.11 15.13 14.07
N CYS A 17 -0.71 14.09 13.47
CA CYS A 17 -0.45 12.70 13.76
C CYS A 17 -0.14 11.91 12.47
N CYS A 18 0.64 10.84 12.60
CA CYS A 18 0.94 9.94 11.49
C CYS A 18 0.00 8.72 11.52
N VAL A 19 -0.51 8.33 10.36
CA VAL A 19 -1.46 7.25 10.15
C VAL A 19 -0.86 6.23 9.19
N TYR A 20 -0.94 4.94 9.55
CA TYR A 20 -0.51 3.82 8.73
C TYR A 20 -1.68 2.89 8.43
N ASP A 21 -1.89 2.59 7.15
CA ASP A 21 -2.86 1.59 6.71
C ASP A 21 -2.21 0.21 6.68
N VAL A 22 -2.64 -0.67 7.59
CA VAL A 22 -2.16 -2.05 7.68
C VAL A 22 -3.26 -3.01 7.25
N VAL A 23 -3.05 -3.73 6.16
CA VAL A 23 -4.04 -4.62 5.56
C VAL A 23 -3.69 -6.08 5.83
N PHE A 24 -4.66 -6.83 6.36
CA PHE A 24 -4.57 -8.25 6.62
C PHE A 24 -5.58 -9.05 5.78
N HIS A 25 -5.39 -10.36 5.70
CA HIS A 25 -6.39 -11.25 5.14
C HIS A 25 -7.66 -11.23 6.02
N SER A 26 -8.83 -11.39 5.43
CA SER A 26 -10.12 -11.30 6.15
C SER A 26 -10.21 -12.32 7.30
N GLU A 27 -9.81 -13.57 7.07
CA GLU A 27 -9.82 -14.62 8.11
C GLU A 27 -8.94 -14.25 9.32
N THR A 28 -7.83 -13.55 9.08
CA THR A 28 -6.96 -13.06 10.16
C THR A 28 -7.68 -12.02 11.02
N LEU A 29 -8.45 -11.13 10.38
CA LEU A 29 -9.24 -10.13 11.09
C LEU A 29 -10.39 -10.78 11.88
N GLU A 30 -11.10 -11.74 11.29
CA GLU A 30 -12.17 -12.47 11.97
C GLU A 30 -11.65 -13.19 13.22
N THR A 31 -10.50 -13.86 13.11
CA THR A 31 -9.85 -14.52 14.24
C THR A 31 -9.46 -13.50 15.31
N ALA A 32 -8.88 -12.35 14.93
CA ALA A 32 -8.50 -11.29 15.86
C ALA A 32 -9.70 -10.62 16.52
N LEU A 33 -10.87 -10.60 15.88
CA LEU A 33 -12.09 -10.07 16.48
C LEU A 33 -12.63 -10.99 17.59
N ASN A 34 -12.42 -12.30 17.48
CA ASN A 34 -12.90 -13.28 18.44
C ASN A 34 -11.89 -13.56 19.57
N ASP A 35 -10.58 -13.50 19.29
CA ASP A 35 -9.51 -13.79 20.24
C ASP A 35 -8.67 -12.54 20.56
N LYS A 36 -8.64 -12.17 21.84
CA LYS A 36 -7.89 -11.00 22.35
C LYS A 36 -6.39 -11.21 22.33
N GLU A 37 -5.90 -12.41 22.60
CA GLU A 37 -4.46 -12.72 22.60
C GLU A 37 -3.94 -12.65 21.16
N PHE A 38 -4.66 -13.28 20.24
CA PHE A 38 -4.35 -13.20 18.81
C PHE A 38 -4.41 -11.76 18.28
N ARG A 39 -5.38 -10.95 18.72
CA ARG A 39 -5.42 -9.52 18.36
C ARG A 39 -4.18 -8.77 18.82
N GLY A 40 -3.73 -9.01 20.06
CA GLY A 40 -2.51 -8.42 20.58
C GLY A 40 -1.29 -8.80 19.74
N PHE A 41 -1.18 -10.07 19.37
CA PHE A 41 -0.12 -10.56 18.49
C PHE A 41 -0.15 -9.88 17.10
N VAL A 42 -1.33 -9.77 16.47
CA VAL A 42 -1.48 -9.11 15.17
C VAL A 42 -1.05 -7.63 15.23
N LEU A 43 -1.36 -6.93 16.32
CA LEU A 43 -0.95 -5.54 16.52
C LEU A 43 0.55 -5.39 16.75
N GLN A 44 1.16 -6.28 17.53
CA GLN A 44 2.62 -6.29 17.73
C GLN A 44 3.35 -6.53 16.40
N LEU A 45 2.85 -7.46 15.60
CA LEU A 45 3.38 -7.74 14.28
C LEU A 45 3.25 -6.52 13.35
N ALA A 46 2.12 -5.80 13.42
CA ALA A 46 1.92 -4.56 12.68
C ALA A 46 2.93 -3.46 13.09
N ALA A 47 3.09 -3.24 14.40
CA ALA A 47 4.04 -2.25 14.94
C ALA A 47 5.49 -2.58 14.56
N HIS A 48 5.86 -3.86 14.61
CA HIS A 48 7.18 -4.31 14.18
C HIS A 48 7.43 -4.03 12.70
N GLN A 49 6.45 -4.31 11.83
CA GLN A 49 6.60 -4.07 10.40
C GLN A 49 6.72 -2.57 10.05
N ILE A 50 6.02 -1.70 10.80
CA ILE A 50 6.14 -0.24 10.66
C ILE A 50 7.56 0.20 11.04
N LYS A 51 8.08 -0.28 12.16
CA LYS A 51 9.45 -0.03 12.59
C LYS A 51 10.47 -0.47 11.53
N GLU A 52 10.32 -1.66 10.96
CA GLU A 52 11.24 -2.16 9.93
C GLU A 52 11.20 -1.35 8.63
N LYS A 53 10.02 -0.89 8.19
CA LYS A 53 9.86 -0.23 6.88
C LYS A 53 10.04 1.28 6.90
N HIS A 54 9.66 1.92 8.00
CA HIS A 54 9.64 3.38 8.11
C HIS A 54 10.60 3.89 9.18
N GLY A 55 11.13 3.03 10.05
CA GLY A 55 12.03 3.42 11.14
C GLY A 55 11.29 3.98 12.36
N ASP A 56 9.97 4.08 12.32
CA ASP A 56 9.17 4.67 13.39
C ASP A 56 8.93 3.67 14.53
N GLU A 57 9.32 4.04 15.74
CA GLU A 57 9.07 3.24 16.95
C GLU A 57 7.73 3.63 17.59
N LEU A 58 6.76 2.73 17.53
CA LEU A 58 5.45 2.91 18.17
C LEU A 58 5.48 2.40 19.62
N SER A 59 4.72 3.06 20.50
CA SER A 59 4.53 2.61 21.88
C SER A 59 3.80 1.28 21.95
N GLN A 60 4.21 0.40 22.87
CA GLN A 60 3.53 -0.89 23.10
C GLN A 60 2.17 -0.73 23.79
N ASP A 61 1.91 0.43 24.39
CA ASP A 61 0.64 0.76 25.03
C ASP A 61 -0.38 1.25 23.98
N PHE A 62 -1.08 0.32 23.34
CA PHE A 62 -2.12 0.65 22.36
C PHE A 62 -3.51 0.80 22.99
N LYS A 63 -4.29 1.74 22.44
CA LYS A 63 -5.72 1.92 22.75
C LYS A 63 -6.55 1.70 21.49
N PHE A 64 -7.79 1.24 21.67
CA PHE A 64 -8.75 1.05 20.58
C PHE A 64 -9.76 2.20 20.55
N PRO A 65 -9.52 3.26 19.74
CA PRO A 65 -10.47 4.35 19.62
C PRO A 65 -11.76 3.87 18.95
N LYS A 66 -12.91 4.23 19.51
CA LYS A 66 -14.22 4.03 18.87
C LYS A 66 -14.42 5.14 17.84
N LEU A 67 -14.18 4.83 16.57
CA LEU A 67 -14.39 5.72 15.43
C LEU A 67 -15.73 5.39 14.76
N ALA A 68 -16.45 6.39 14.28
CA ALA A 68 -17.79 6.19 13.67
C ALA A 68 -17.77 5.19 12.50
N ASN A 69 -16.71 5.22 11.69
CA ASN A 69 -16.52 4.35 10.53
C ASN A 69 -15.44 3.27 10.74
N ASN A 70 -15.05 3.00 12.00
CA ASN A 70 -13.95 2.08 12.34
C ASN A 70 -12.61 2.37 11.62
N TYR A 71 -12.41 3.60 11.16
CA TYR A 71 -11.27 3.99 10.35
C TYR A 71 -10.93 5.47 10.56
N LYS A 72 -9.64 5.81 10.47
CA LYS A 72 -9.13 7.18 10.62
C LYS A 72 -8.98 7.81 9.23
N GLY A 73 -9.84 8.79 8.95
CA GLY A 73 -9.96 9.44 7.64
C GLY A 73 -11.21 9.00 6.88
N LEU A 74 -11.24 9.23 5.56
CA LEU A 74 -12.42 8.96 4.73
C LEU A 74 -12.52 7.48 4.33
N ALA A 75 -11.42 6.91 3.80
CA ALA A 75 -11.34 5.51 3.39
C ALA A 75 -9.87 5.06 3.31
N PRO A 76 -9.59 3.74 3.41
CA PRO A 76 -8.26 3.18 3.13
C PRO A 76 -7.80 3.49 1.71
N LEU A 77 -6.52 3.82 1.55
CA LEU A 77 -5.95 3.98 0.21
C LEU A 77 -5.80 2.61 -0.49
N PRO A 78 -6.00 2.51 -1.81
CA PRO A 78 -5.74 1.29 -2.56
C PRO A 78 -4.29 0.81 -2.41
N GLN A 79 -4.11 -0.46 -2.05
CA GLN A 79 -2.80 -1.10 -1.95
C GLN A 79 -2.36 -1.65 -3.30
N LEU A 80 -1.23 -1.15 -3.82
CA LEU A 80 -0.64 -1.67 -5.05
C LEU A 80 0.21 -2.92 -4.73
N MET A 81 -0.21 -4.06 -5.27
CA MET A 81 0.54 -5.31 -5.16
C MET A 81 1.09 -5.73 -6.51
N ARG A 82 2.37 -6.11 -6.54
CA ARG A 82 2.93 -6.78 -7.71
C ARG A 82 2.24 -8.12 -7.89
N ARG A 83 1.71 -8.39 -9.08
CA ARG A 83 1.30 -9.75 -9.44
C ARG A 83 2.55 -10.62 -9.41
N LYS A 84 2.56 -11.62 -8.53
CA LYS A 84 3.51 -12.72 -8.65
C LYS A 84 3.17 -13.42 -9.96
N GLY A 85 4.17 -13.62 -10.81
CA GLY A 85 3.99 -14.04 -12.21
C GLY A 85 2.95 -15.15 -12.32
N LEU A 86 1.80 -14.82 -12.90
CA LEU A 86 0.91 -15.82 -13.45
C LEU A 86 1.73 -16.45 -14.58
N SER A 87 2.27 -17.64 -14.36
CA SER A 87 2.52 -18.51 -15.50
C SER A 87 1.19 -18.63 -16.25
N GLU A 88 1.24 -18.62 -17.57
CA GLU A 88 0.12 -18.48 -18.49
C GLU A 88 -0.98 -19.57 -18.33
N ALA A 89 -0.86 -20.46 -17.35
CA ALA A 89 -1.74 -21.59 -17.08
C ALA A 89 -3.09 -21.22 -16.44
N GLU A 90 -3.24 -20.07 -15.77
CA GLU A 90 -4.50 -19.72 -15.07
C GLU A 90 -5.30 -18.57 -15.72
N ALA A 91 -4.94 -18.14 -16.93
CA ALA A 91 -5.72 -17.18 -17.71
C ALA A 91 -6.73 -17.84 -18.68
N GLY A 92 -6.78 -19.18 -18.74
CA GLY A 92 -7.49 -19.92 -19.79
C GLY A 92 -8.48 -20.97 -19.27
N ALA A 93 -9.40 -20.61 -18.36
CA ALA A 93 -10.46 -21.52 -17.91
C ALA A 93 -11.86 -21.02 -18.28
N LYS A 94 -12.11 -20.76 -19.56
CA LYS A 94 -13.40 -21.00 -20.28
C LYS A 94 -13.21 -20.94 -21.80
N ALA A 95 -12.76 -22.03 -22.42
CA ALA A 95 -13.19 -22.49 -23.74
C ALA A 95 -12.52 -23.85 -24.06
N LYS A 96 -13.31 -24.86 -24.42
CA LYS A 96 -12.87 -26.20 -24.82
C LYS A 96 -12.21 -26.18 -26.21
N ALA A 97 -11.10 -26.90 -26.37
CA ALA A 97 -10.93 -28.02 -27.33
C ALA A 97 -9.45 -28.49 -27.40
N LYS A 98 -9.22 -29.81 -27.32
CA LYS A 98 -7.99 -30.49 -27.81
C LYS A 98 -8.14 -30.73 -29.33
N PRO A 99 -7.05 -30.83 -30.12
CA PRO A 99 -6.41 -32.13 -30.32
C PRO A 99 -4.87 -32.15 -30.40
N ALA A 100 -4.37 -33.38 -30.29
CA ALA A 100 -3.04 -33.98 -30.32
C ALA A 100 -1.92 -33.35 -31.19
N SER A 101 -0.66 -33.51 -30.73
CA SER A 101 0.44 -34.11 -31.50
C SER A 101 1.68 -34.35 -30.62
N GLU A 102 2.40 -35.43 -30.95
CA GLU A 102 3.67 -35.94 -30.41
C GLU A 102 4.82 -34.93 -30.29
N GLY A 103 5.75 -35.23 -29.38
CA GLY A 103 7.13 -34.74 -29.45
C GLY A 103 7.80 -34.57 -28.09
N GLY A 104 8.32 -35.67 -27.52
CA GLY A 104 9.25 -35.60 -26.39
C GLY A 104 10.64 -35.17 -26.85
N GLY A 105 11.35 -34.44 -25.99
CA GLY A 105 12.77 -34.12 -26.18
C GLY A 105 13.24 -32.98 -25.27
N TRP A 106 13.82 -33.34 -24.11
CA TRP A 106 14.56 -32.41 -23.25
C TRP A 106 16.04 -32.57 -23.56
N ASP A 107 16.57 -31.76 -24.48
CA ASP A 107 18.00 -31.71 -24.77
C ASP A 107 18.65 -30.75 -23.78
N GLY A 108 19.25 -31.32 -22.73
CA GLY A 108 20.05 -30.61 -21.76
C GLY A 108 21.49 -30.47 -22.25
N GLY A 109 21.92 -29.25 -22.56
CA GLY A 109 23.32 -28.97 -22.83
C GLY A 109 23.57 -27.51 -23.23
N GLY A 110 24.21 -26.73 -22.38
CA GLY A 110 24.55 -25.35 -22.74
C GLY A 110 25.09 -24.48 -21.62
N SER A 111 26.21 -24.89 -21.02
CA SER A 111 27.34 -24.03 -20.63
C SER A 111 27.05 -22.67 -19.97
N ARG A 112 27.25 -22.62 -18.65
CA ARG A 112 27.40 -21.39 -17.85
C ARG A 112 28.46 -20.46 -18.45
N LYS A 113 28.13 -19.18 -18.60
CA LYS A 113 29.13 -18.09 -18.69
C LYS A 113 28.74 -16.99 -17.69
N PRO A 114 29.61 -16.62 -16.74
CA PRO A 114 29.46 -15.38 -16.00
C PRO A 114 30.00 -14.22 -16.86
N MET A 115 29.20 -13.17 -17.05
CA MET A 115 29.65 -11.92 -17.65
C MET A 115 29.51 -10.84 -16.59
N VAL A 116 30.54 -10.74 -15.74
CA VAL A 116 30.79 -9.51 -14.98
C VAL A 116 31.52 -8.57 -15.93
N GLU A 117 30.94 -7.41 -16.18
CA GLU A 117 31.57 -6.30 -16.86
C GLU A 117 31.53 -5.12 -15.90
N GLU A 118 32.70 -4.69 -15.43
CA GLU A 118 32.87 -3.40 -14.76
C GLU A 118 32.49 -2.30 -15.76
N VAL A 119 31.27 -1.79 -15.63
CA VAL A 119 30.88 -0.56 -16.27
C VAL A 119 31.37 0.58 -15.39
N SER A 120 32.43 1.21 -15.88
CA SER A 120 32.90 2.53 -15.47
C SER A 120 31.74 3.53 -15.50
N GLU A 121 31.69 4.36 -14.46
CA GLU A 121 30.67 5.38 -14.23
C GLU A 121 30.57 6.35 -15.43
N PRO A 122 29.40 6.50 -16.07
CA PRO A 122 29.15 7.67 -16.88
C PRO A 122 28.59 8.78 -16.00
N GLU A 123 29.27 9.93 -16.00
CA GLU A 123 28.85 11.17 -15.35
C GLU A 123 27.39 11.49 -15.70
N VAL A 124 26.56 11.67 -14.66
CA VAL A 124 25.17 12.07 -14.80
C VAL A 124 25.08 13.56 -15.16
N PRO A 125 24.58 13.95 -16.35
CA PRO A 125 24.19 15.33 -16.58
C PRO A 125 22.98 15.64 -15.69
N THR A 126 23.18 16.54 -14.72
CA THR A 126 22.12 17.10 -13.87
C THR A 126 21.13 17.90 -14.72
N THR A 127 20.15 17.21 -15.29
CA THR A 127 18.92 17.83 -15.77
C THR A 127 17.92 17.80 -14.61
N SER A 128 17.94 18.89 -13.84
CA SER A 128 16.91 19.21 -12.86
C SER A 128 15.56 19.33 -13.60
N LEU A 129 14.79 18.25 -13.63
CA LEU A 129 13.39 18.31 -14.01
C LEU A 129 12.64 19.08 -12.92
N ALA A 130 12.13 20.25 -13.29
CA ALA A 130 11.33 21.09 -12.39
C ALA A 130 10.12 20.30 -11.87
N ALA A 131 9.92 20.34 -10.54
CA ALA A 131 8.75 19.76 -9.92
C ALA A 131 7.48 20.38 -10.51
N PRO A 132 6.45 19.59 -10.86
CA PRO A 132 5.19 20.14 -11.32
C PRO A 132 4.55 20.92 -10.17
N THR A 133 4.49 22.24 -10.31
CA THR A 133 3.72 23.12 -9.42
C THR A 133 2.25 22.91 -9.69
N PHE A 134 1.60 22.02 -8.93
CA PHE A 134 0.15 21.98 -8.88
C PHE A 134 -0.32 23.12 -7.97
N VAL A 135 -0.76 24.22 -8.58
CA VAL A 135 -1.47 25.28 -7.87
C VAL A 135 -2.87 24.75 -7.56
N VAL A 136 -3.10 24.35 -6.31
CA VAL A 136 -4.47 24.18 -5.78
C VAL A 136 -4.98 25.57 -5.44
N GLU A 137 -5.88 26.09 -6.26
CA GLU A 137 -6.66 27.26 -5.86
C GLU A 137 -7.57 26.83 -4.69
N PRO A 138 -7.62 27.59 -3.58
CA PRO A 138 -8.51 27.28 -2.49
C PRO A 138 -9.97 27.46 -2.95
N THR A 139 -10.69 26.34 -3.06
CA THR A 139 -12.14 26.32 -3.27
C THR A 139 -12.81 27.08 -2.12
N THR A 140 -13.29 28.30 -2.39
CA THR A 140 -14.08 29.06 -1.43
C THR A 140 -15.44 28.41 -1.27
N TRP A 141 -15.64 27.67 -0.18
CA TRP A 141 -16.97 27.26 0.25
C TRP A 141 -17.56 28.37 1.11
N GLY A 142 -18.52 29.12 0.59
CA GLY A 142 -19.36 30.00 1.40
C GLY A 142 -19.61 31.39 0.81
N GLY A 143 -20.80 31.57 0.24
CA GLY A 143 -21.31 32.86 -0.19
C GLY A 143 -22.82 32.84 -0.41
N GLY A 144 -23.56 32.16 0.46
CA GLY A 144 -25.01 32.18 0.49
C GLY A 144 -25.53 33.31 1.40
N ALA A 145 -26.47 34.08 0.85
CA ALA A 145 -27.42 34.97 1.52
C ALA A 145 -26.89 36.33 2.05
N ALA A 146 -26.91 37.34 1.17
CA ALA A 146 -27.18 38.71 1.58
C ALA A 146 -28.68 38.85 1.91
N ALA A 147 -29.03 38.71 3.19
CA ALA A 147 -30.34 39.06 3.72
C ALA A 147 -30.37 40.54 4.14
N ALA A 148 -31.43 41.22 3.73
CA ALA A 148 -31.69 42.64 3.90
C ALA A 148 -31.62 43.14 5.36
N VAL A 149 -31.01 44.31 5.54
CA VAL A 149 -31.16 45.16 6.73
C VAL A 149 -31.77 46.49 6.30
N ARG A 150 -32.73 46.92 7.11
CA ARG A 150 -33.76 47.95 6.92
C ARG A 150 -33.22 49.38 6.75
N GLY A 151 -33.93 50.16 5.94
CA GLY A 151 -34.04 51.62 5.99
C GLY A 151 -35.51 51.99 5.84
#